data_AF-A0A922CLR0-F1
#
_entry.id   AF-A0A922CLR0-F1
#
_cell.length_a   1.000
_cell.length_b   1.000
_cell.length_c   1.000
_cell.angle_alpha   90.00
_cell.angle_beta   90.00
_cell.angle_gamma   90.00
#
_symmetry.space_group_name_H-M   'P 1'
#
loop_
_entity.id
_entity.type
_entity.pdbx_description
1 polymer ?
#
loop_
_entity_poly.entity_id
_entity_poly.type
_entity_poly.pdbx_seq_one_letter_code
_entity_poly.pdbx_strand_id
1 'polypeptide(L)'
;MFANEYEDIGYNIIIVDNQRFATVHYHLASRLMRPVGKHVAEVLVQLTQAGLDPSKLELLGFSLGGQTVSYVAKNYQQMTGKNVSNIVALEPSGPCFRTLGKEDRLDASNADFVQVLHTNIDGYGMATPMGHVDFYINGGEYQPSDLNLYPCTTTCSHFRVLALWVVALRHPGKFLGIKCKSIQQARDGKCFENCPVEINNMDLTIDKKKHGIFFVSTSKEYPYFLGSKGLKEDYLYWKKITNINDGNEVELYT
;
A
#
# COMPACT_ATOMS: atom_id res chain seq x y z
N MET A 1 12.03 -8.31 5.87
CA MET A 1 11.77 -8.64 4.45
C MET A 1 12.31 -7.57 3.52
N PHE A 2 12.16 -6.26 3.81
CA PHE A 2 12.57 -5.19 2.89
C PHE A 2 13.97 -4.61 3.14
N ALA A 3 14.70 -5.10 4.16
CA ALA A 3 15.93 -4.44 4.61
C ALA A 3 16.98 -4.37 3.50
N ASN A 4 17.25 -5.49 2.83
CA ASN A 4 18.23 -5.55 1.76
C ASN A 4 17.88 -4.60 0.61
N GLU A 5 16.61 -4.57 0.18
CA GLU A 5 16.18 -3.70 -0.92
C GLU A 5 16.34 -2.21 -0.60
N TYR A 6 16.11 -1.80 0.65
CA TYR A 6 16.28 -0.42 1.08
C TYR A 6 17.77 -0.06 1.31
N GLU A 7 18.57 -1.00 1.82
CA GLU A 7 20.02 -0.84 1.97
C GLU A 7 20.69 -0.65 0.60
N ASP A 8 20.30 -1.44 -0.40
CA ASP A 8 20.82 -1.38 -1.77
C ASP A 8 20.60 0.00 -2.44
N ILE A 9 19.55 0.73 -2.02
CA ILE A 9 19.24 2.09 -2.51
C ILE A 9 19.69 3.19 -1.54
N GLY A 10 20.49 2.86 -0.53
CA GLY A 10 21.19 3.81 0.33
C GLY A 10 20.43 4.31 1.56
N TYR A 11 19.42 3.57 2.04
CA TYR A 11 18.74 3.91 3.29
C TYR A 11 19.51 3.37 4.51
N ASN A 12 19.43 4.12 5.62
CA ASN A 12 19.69 3.56 6.95
C ASN A 12 18.39 2.94 7.47
N ILE A 13 18.44 1.72 7.99
CA ILE A 13 17.23 0.95 8.32
C ILE A 13 17.12 0.72 9.82
N ILE A 14 15.96 1.05 10.37
CA ILE A 14 15.57 0.74 11.74
C ILE A 14 14.38 -0.20 11.69
N ILE A 15 14.56 -1.43 12.19
CA ILE A 15 13.48 -2.41 12.29
C ILE A 15 12.87 -2.31 13.69
N VAL A 16 11.58 -2.00 13.75
CA VAL A 16 10.81 -2.00 15.01
C VAL A 16 10.23 -3.39 15.22
N ASP A 17 10.85 -4.18 16.10
CA ASP A 17 10.27 -5.43 16.57
C ASP A 17 9.22 -5.15 17.67
N ASN A 18 7.95 -5.31 17.29
CA ASN A 18 6.81 -5.21 18.20
C ASN A 18 6.09 -6.55 18.37
N GLN A 19 6.74 -7.68 18.03
CA GLN A 19 6.13 -9.01 17.99
C GLN A 19 5.41 -9.33 19.31
N ARG A 20 6.05 -9.05 20.45
CA ARG A 20 5.47 -9.27 21.79
C ARG A 20 4.10 -8.60 21.99
N PHE A 21 3.86 -7.47 21.34
CA PHE A 21 2.61 -6.72 21.42
C PHE A 21 1.63 -7.06 20.29
N ALA A 22 2.12 -7.61 19.18
CA ALA A 22 1.33 -8.00 18.02
C ALA A 22 0.80 -9.44 18.09
N THR A 23 1.49 -10.36 18.77
CA THR A 23 1.12 -11.78 18.91
C THR A 23 0.22 -12.04 20.11
N VAL A 24 -0.86 -11.27 20.21
CA VAL A 24 -1.94 -11.43 21.20
C VAL A 24 -3.28 -11.37 20.47
N HIS A 25 -4.40 -11.49 21.20
CA HIS A 25 -5.72 -11.30 20.60
C HIS A 25 -5.81 -9.98 19.83
N TYR A 26 -6.32 -10.03 18.59
CA TYR A 26 -6.23 -8.92 17.65
C TYR A 26 -6.78 -7.58 18.18
N HIS A 27 -7.89 -7.61 18.94
CA HIS A 27 -8.44 -6.41 19.58
C HIS A 27 -7.46 -5.79 20.59
N LEU A 28 -6.73 -6.62 21.34
CA LEU A 28 -5.70 -6.16 22.27
C LEU A 28 -4.48 -5.65 21.49
N ALA A 29 -4.00 -6.39 20.49
CA ALA A 29 -2.88 -5.97 19.65
C ALA A 29 -3.14 -4.59 19.02
N SER A 30 -4.34 -4.37 18.47
CA SER A 30 -4.75 -3.11 17.87
C SER A 30 -4.70 -1.93 18.85
N ARG A 31 -5.07 -2.15 20.11
CA ARG A 31 -4.98 -1.14 21.17
C ARG A 31 -3.54 -0.89 21.62
N LEU A 32 -2.74 -1.94 21.71
CA LEU A 32 -1.32 -1.85 22.10
C LEU A 32 -0.46 -1.11 21.08
N MET A 33 -0.89 -0.98 19.82
CA MET A 33 -0.15 -0.20 18.84
C MET A 33 -0.09 1.30 19.14
N ARG A 34 -1.01 1.83 19.95
CA ARG A 34 -0.96 3.24 20.40
C ARG A 34 0.25 3.52 21.30
N PRO A 35 0.44 2.83 22.44
CA PRO A 35 1.63 3.02 23.26
C PRO A 35 2.91 2.58 22.55
N VAL A 36 2.88 1.55 21.71
CA VAL A 36 4.05 1.18 20.87
C VAL A 36 4.44 2.33 19.93
N GLY A 37 3.46 2.91 19.22
CA GLY A 37 3.70 4.03 18.32
C GLY A 37 4.26 5.25 19.05
N LYS A 38 3.73 5.58 20.23
CA LYS A 38 4.28 6.64 21.08
C LYS A 38 5.74 6.39 21.47
N HIS A 39 6.07 5.17 21.91
CA HIS A 39 7.43 4.87 22.35
C HIS A 39 8.45 4.92 21.21
N VAL A 40 8.08 4.43 20.03
CA VAL A 40 8.92 4.57 18.82
C VAL A 40 9.11 6.03 18.46
N ALA A 41 8.07 6.87 18.58
CA ALA A 41 8.19 8.30 18.35
C ALA A 41 9.17 8.98 19.33
N GLU A 42 9.14 8.62 20.61
CA GLU A 42 10.10 9.13 21.62
C GLU A 42 11.55 8.81 21.23
N VAL A 43 11.81 7.61 20.68
CA VAL A 43 13.14 7.24 20.17
C VAL A 43 13.50 8.09 18.94
N LEU A 44 12.59 8.27 17.99
CA LEU A 44 12.82 9.10 16.79
C LEU A 44 13.08 10.58 17.15
N VAL A 45 12.43 11.10 18.19
CA VAL A 45 12.70 12.44 18.73
C VAL A 45 14.14 12.55 19.22
N GLN A 46 14.62 11.55 19.99
CA GLN A 46 16.02 11.52 20.45
C GLN A 46 17.00 11.44 19.29
N LEU A 47 16.72 10.61 18.27
CA LEU A 47 17.54 10.55 17.07
C LEU A 47 17.55 11.88 16.30
N THR A 48 16.42 12.58 16.26
CA THR A 48 16.31 13.91 15.64
C THR A 48 17.15 14.95 16.38
N GLN A 49 17.15 14.91 17.72
CA GLN A 49 18.04 15.72 18.54
C GLN A 49 19.52 15.38 18.32
N ALA A 50 19.82 14.12 18.01
CA ALA A 50 21.16 13.64 17.65
C ALA A 50 21.56 13.89 16.19
N GLY A 51 20.71 14.52 15.37
CA GLY A 51 21.03 14.92 14.00
C GLY A 51 20.29 14.18 12.89
N LEU A 52 19.34 13.30 13.19
CA LEU A 52 18.42 12.76 12.18
C LEU A 52 17.58 13.90 11.59
N ASP A 53 17.62 14.05 10.27
CA ASP A 53 16.83 15.04 9.54
C ASP A 53 15.40 14.51 9.31
N PRO A 54 14.35 15.16 9.86
CA PRO A 54 12.96 14.71 9.70
C PRO A 54 12.50 14.67 8.23
N SER A 55 13.09 15.52 7.38
CA SER A 55 12.79 15.57 5.93
C SER A 55 13.33 14.35 5.16
N LYS A 56 14.17 13.54 5.81
CA LYS A 56 14.70 12.27 5.29
C LYS A 56 14.14 11.05 6.02
N LEU A 57 13.20 11.24 6.95
CA LEU A 57 12.60 10.16 7.71
C LEU A 57 11.38 9.59 6.97
N GLU A 58 11.47 8.32 6.60
CA GLU A 58 10.39 7.53 6.00
C GLU A 58 9.94 6.44 6.98
N LEU A 59 8.63 6.26 7.12
CA LEU A 59 8.04 5.19 7.91
C LEU A 59 7.32 4.21 6.98
N LEU A 60 7.63 2.93 7.08
CA LEU A 60 6.94 1.88 6.34
C LEU A 60 6.19 0.95 7.31
N GLY A 61 4.93 0.67 7.02
CA GLY A 61 4.10 -0.20 7.84
C GLY A 61 3.23 -1.14 7.01
N PHE A 62 3.27 -2.44 7.33
CA PHE A 62 2.40 -3.45 6.74
C PHE A 62 1.27 -3.86 7.69
N SER A 63 0.04 -4.05 7.18
CA SER A 63 -1.08 -4.56 7.97
C SER A 63 -1.34 -3.70 9.22
N LEU A 64 -1.27 -4.28 10.41
CA LEU A 64 -1.43 -3.53 11.66
C LEU A 64 -0.31 -2.48 11.80
N GLY A 65 0.88 -2.77 11.28
CA GLY A 65 1.99 -1.82 11.19
C GLY A 65 1.66 -0.57 10.37
N GLY A 66 0.81 -0.66 9.34
CA GLY A 66 0.33 0.49 8.57
C GLY A 66 -0.46 1.48 9.44
N GLN A 67 -1.21 0.97 10.42
CA GLN A 67 -1.85 1.79 11.44
C GLN A 67 -0.86 2.23 12.53
N THR A 68 0.11 1.40 12.87
CA THR A 68 1.14 1.74 13.86
C THR A 68 1.99 2.92 13.44
N VAL A 69 2.42 3.00 12.17
CA VAL A 69 3.23 4.13 11.67
C VAL A 69 2.47 5.45 11.71
N SER A 70 1.13 5.43 11.62
CA SER A 70 0.30 6.62 11.88
C SER A 70 0.46 7.11 13.31
N TYR A 71 0.40 6.22 14.30
CA TYR A 71 0.60 6.58 15.70
C TYR A 71 2.02 7.09 15.96
N VAL A 72 3.04 6.48 15.32
CA VAL A 72 4.42 6.97 15.40
C VAL A 72 4.49 8.41 14.89
N ALA A 73 4.01 8.67 13.68
CA ALA A 73 4.13 9.97 13.05
C ALA A 73 3.34 11.06 13.78
N LYS A 74 2.14 10.76 14.27
CA LYS A 74 1.33 11.68 15.08
C LYS A 74 2.02 12.07 16.38
N ASN A 75 2.52 11.10 17.14
CA ASN A 75 3.23 11.40 18.39
C ASN A 75 4.53 12.16 18.11
N TYR A 76 5.24 11.81 17.03
CA TYR A 76 6.45 12.51 16.61
C TYR A 76 6.15 13.99 16.27
N GLN A 77 5.11 14.25 15.49
CA GLN A 77 4.66 15.60 15.16
C GLN A 77 4.25 16.39 16.40
N GLN A 78 3.50 15.78 17.33
CA GLN A 78 3.11 16.42 18.59
C GLN A 78 4.32 16.79 19.45
N MET A 79 5.37 15.97 19.48
CA MET A 79 6.56 16.21 20.30
C MET A 79 7.56 17.18 19.66
N THR A 80 7.62 17.25 18.33
CA THR A 80 8.65 18.03 17.60
C THR A 80 8.11 19.25 16.87
N GLY A 81 6.80 19.31 16.64
CA GLY A 81 6.18 20.28 15.72
C GLY A 81 6.52 20.03 14.25
N LYS A 82 7.15 18.91 13.90
CA LYS A 82 7.59 18.58 12.53
C LYS A 82 6.96 17.27 12.06
N ASN A 83 6.61 17.22 10.78
CA ASN A 83 6.20 15.98 10.14
C ASN A 83 7.41 15.09 9.86
N VAL A 84 7.15 13.79 9.71
CA VAL A 84 8.04 12.90 8.96
C VAL A 84 7.83 13.12 7.47
N SER A 85 8.87 12.86 6.68
CA SER A 85 8.86 13.10 5.23
C SER A 85 7.84 12.22 4.50
N ASN A 86 7.88 10.90 4.74
CA ASN A 86 7.06 9.95 3.99
C ASN A 86 6.49 8.85 4.89
N ILE A 87 5.28 8.41 4.58
CA ILE A 87 4.74 7.13 5.04
C ILE A 87 4.43 6.26 3.83
N VAL A 88 4.90 5.02 3.83
CA VAL A 88 4.47 3.96 2.92
C VAL A 88 3.65 2.93 3.72
N ALA A 89 2.36 2.87 3.46
CA ALA A 89 1.45 1.99 4.17
C ALA A 89 1.01 0.84 3.25
N LEU A 90 1.53 -0.34 3.51
CA LEU A 90 1.28 -1.55 2.74
C LEU A 90 0.09 -2.28 3.34
N GLU A 91 -1.05 -2.25 2.65
CA GLU A 91 -2.31 -2.87 3.04
C GLU A 91 -2.66 -2.65 4.53
N PRO A 92 -2.99 -1.41 4.94
CA PRO A 92 -3.22 -1.12 6.35
C PRO A 92 -4.47 -1.82 6.87
N SER A 93 -4.40 -2.40 8.06
CA SER A 93 -5.50 -3.19 8.61
C SER A 93 -6.77 -2.37 8.84
N GLY A 94 -7.91 -2.95 8.47
CA GLY A 94 -9.24 -2.40 8.67
C GLY A 94 -9.99 -2.84 9.92
N PRO A 95 -9.92 -4.11 10.38
CA PRO A 95 -10.58 -4.51 11.62
C PRO A 95 -10.12 -3.65 12.79
N CYS A 96 -11.07 -3.14 13.58
CA CYS A 96 -10.88 -2.12 14.63
C CYS A 96 -10.54 -0.69 14.17
N PHE A 97 -10.37 -0.41 12.86
CA PHE A 97 -10.03 0.92 12.34
C PHE A 97 -11.07 1.52 11.40
N ARG A 98 -11.87 0.69 10.69
CA ARG A 98 -12.84 1.15 9.66
C ARG A 98 -13.83 2.22 10.14
N THR A 99 -14.23 2.16 11.41
CA THR A 99 -15.21 3.10 12.00
C THR A 99 -14.54 4.27 12.72
N LEU A 100 -13.20 4.33 12.74
CA LEU A 100 -12.46 5.37 13.44
C LEU A 100 -12.28 6.61 12.56
N GLY A 101 -12.28 7.78 13.20
CA GLY A 101 -11.95 9.04 12.55
C GLY A 101 -10.46 9.16 12.24
N LYS A 102 -10.09 10.13 11.40
CA LYS A 102 -8.69 10.39 10.99
C LYS A 102 -7.71 10.58 12.16
N GLU A 103 -8.19 11.00 13.32
CA GLU A 103 -7.37 11.15 14.54
C GLU A 103 -6.91 9.80 15.10
N ASP A 104 -7.61 8.73 14.79
CA ASP A 104 -7.46 7.42 15.43
C ASP A 104 -7.03 6.30 14.47
N ARG A 105 -6.70 6.64 13.23
CA ARG A 105 -6.15 5.74 12.20
C ARG A 105 -5.21 6.48 11.25
N LEU A 106 -4.61 5.76 10.31
CA LEU A 106 -3.82 6.35 9.22
C LEU A 106 -4.64 7.37 8.42
N ASP A 107 -4.00 8.51 8.16
CA ASP A 107 -4.52 9.64 7.40
C ASP A 107 -3.38 10.39 6.70
N ALA A 108 -3.70 11.07 5.59
CA ALA A 108 -2.73 11.80 4.78
C ALA A 108 -2.00 12.88 5.60
N SER A 109 -2.65 13.47 6.61
CA SER A 109 -2.05 14.49 7.49
C SER A 109 -0.91 13.98 8.39
N ASN A 110 -0.64 12.68 8.42
CA ASN A 110 0.34 12.09 9.33
C ASN A 110 1.80 12.25 8.87
N ALA A 111 2.04 12.68 7.62
CA ALA A 111 3.35 12.97 7.08
C ALA A 111 3.25 14.03 5.98
N ASP A 112 4.39 14.54 5.50
CA ASP A 112 4.41 15.43 4.33
C ASP A 112 3.90 14.73 3.07
N PHE A 113 4.11 13.40 2.98
CA PHE A 113 3.52 12.57 1.94
C PHE A 113 3.18 11.17 2.46
N VAL A 114 2.06 10.60 1.99
CA VAL A 114 1.56 9.29 2.42
C VAL A 114 1.12 8.52 1.19
N GLN A 115 1.76 7.37 0.96
CA GLN A 115 1.43 6.42 -0.11
C GLN A 115 0.82 5.17 0.52
N VAL A 116 -0.32 4.74 0.00
CA VAL A 116 -1.04 3.56 0.50
C VAL A 116 -1.23 2.57 -0.64
N LEU A 117 -0.95 1.30 -0.39
CA LEU A 117 -1.18 0.21 -1.33
C LEU A 117 -2.28 -0.70 -0.79
N HIS A 118 -3.28 -0.97 -1.62
CA HIS A 118 -4.47 -1.74 -1.27
C HIS A 118 -4.53 -3.04 -2.07
N THR A 119 -4.57 -4.17 -1.37
CA THR A 119 -4.66 -5.51 -2.00
C THR A 119 -5.74 -6.41 -1.43
N ASN A 120 -6.36 -6.07 -0.28
CA ASN A 120 -7.41 -6.86 0.35
C ASN A 120 -8.47 -6.03 1.12
N ILE A 121 -9.02 -5.00 0.47
CA ILE A 121 -9.90 -3.98 1.06
C ILE A 121 -11.20 -4.52 1.69
N ASP A 122 -11.74 -5.61 1.15
CA ASP A 122 -12.96 -6.26 1.66
C ASP A 122 -12.66 -7.34 2.72
N GLY A 123 -11.39 -7.65 2.93
CA GLY A 123 -10.91 -8.67 3.87
C GLY A 123 -10.30 -8.07 5.13
N TYR A 124 -8.98 -8.05 5.22
CA TYR A 124 -8.24 -7.48 6.35
C TYR A 124 -7.89 -6.01 6.17
N GLY A 125 -8.00 -5.46 4.97
CA GLY A 125 -7.63 -4.09 4.64
C GLY A 125 -8.67 -3.02 4.93
N MET A 126 -8.29 -1.80 4.56
CA MET A 126 -9.13 -0.62 4.56
C MET A 126 -9.54 -0.26 3.13
N ALA A 127 -10.83 -0.17 2.83
CA ALA A 127 -11.28 0.33 1.53
C ALA A 127 -11.14 1.85 1.38
N THR A 128 -11.31 2.59 2.48
CA THR A 128 -11.27 4.06 2.48
C THR A 128 -9.86 4.58 2.19
N PRO A 129 -9.70 5.57 1.30
CA PRO A 129 -8.44 6.25 1.07
C PRO A 129 -7.87 6.84 2.36
N MET A 130 -6.56 6.68 2.55
CA MET A 130 -5.85 7.13 3.76
C MET A 130 -4.59 7.92 3.44
N GLY A 131 -4.20 8.00 2.17
CA GLY A 131 -2.97 8.67 1.75
C GLY A 131 -3.24 9.95 0.96
N HIS A 132 -2.13 10.55 0.55
CA HIS A 132 -2.11 11.50 -0.55
C HIS A 132 -2.31 10.75 -1.88
N VAL A 133 -1.75 9.54 -1.97
CA VAL A 133 -1.92 8.61 -3.09
C VAL A 133 -2.29 7.23 -2.58
N ASP A 134 -3.39 6.69 -3.08
CA ASP A 134 -3.89 5.36 -2.76
C ASP A 134 -3.93 4.49 -4.04
N PHE A 135 -3.16 3.41 -4.06
CA PHE A 135 -3.13 2.45 -5.16
C PHE A 135 -4.02 1.25 -4.85
N TYR A 136 -5.04 1.01 -5.68
CA TYR A 136 -5.92 -0.15 -5.64
C TYR A 136 -5.47 -1.16 -6.67
N ILE A 137 -4.74 -2.17 -6.20
CA ILE A 137 -4.04 -3.11 -7.07
C ILE A 137 -5.01 -4.22 -7.48
N ASN A 138 -5.23 -4.38 -8.79
CA ASN A 138 -6.24 -5.25 -9.39
C ASN A 138 -7.65 -5.02 -8.80
N GLY A 139 -7.95 -3.77 -8.43
CA GLY A 139 -9.22 -3.38 -7.77
C GLY A 139 -9.16 -3.40 -6.24
N GLY A 140 -8.12 -4.02 -5.67
CA GLY A 140 -7.84 -3.99 -4.24
C GLY A 140 -8.55 -5.07 -3.41
N GLU A 141 -9.40 -5.91 -4.00
CA GLU A 141 -10.18 -6.91 -3.25
C GLU A 141 -9.47 -8.25 -3.15
N TYR A 142 -9.08 -8.77 -4.31
CA TYR A 142 -8.40 -10.05 -4.48
C TYR A 142 -7.20 -9.87 -5.39
N GLN A 143 -6.21 -10.74 -5.23
CA GLN A 143 -5.02 -10.74 -6.07
C GLN A 143 -4.91 -12.01 -6.92
N PRO A 144 -4.17 -11.95 -8.04
CA PRO A 144 -3.91 -13.13 -8.86
C PRO A 144 -3.18 -14.25 -8.10
N SER A 145 -3.72 -15.47 -8.19
CA SER A 145 -3.11 -16.69 -7.62
C SER A 145 -2.26 -17.43 -8.64
N ASP A 146 -1.39 -18.32 -8.13
CA ASP A 146 -0.67 -19.29 -8.94
C ASP A 146 -1.59 -20.43 -9.45
N LEU A 147 -2.74 -20.65 -8.79
CA LEU A 147 -3.78 -21.56 -9.28
C LEU A 147 -4.64 -20.86 -10.35
N ASN A 148 -4.53 -21.32 -11.58
CA ASN A 148 -5.34 -20.83 -12.69
C ASN A 148 -6.84 -20.89 -12.35
N LEU A 149 -7.57 -19.82 -12.65
CA LEU A 149 -9.02 -19.63 -12.41
C LEU A 149 -9.46 -19.37 -10.97
N TYR A 150 -8.58 -19.45 -9.97
CA TYR A 150 -8.92 -19.15 -8.58
C TYR A 150 -8.15 -17.92 -8.09
N PRO A 151 -8.81 -16.82 -7.69
CA PRO A 151 -8.11 -15.73 -7.02
C PRO A 151 -7.51 -16.21 -5.69
N CYS A 152 -6.46 -15.55 -5.20
CA CYS A 152 -6.05 -15.78 -3.83
C CYS A 152 -7.09 -15.17 -2.89
N THR A 153 -7.51 -15.92 -1.87
CA THR A 153 -8.47 -15.43 -0.87
C THR A 153 -7.84 -14.41 0.09
N THR A 154 -8.57 -14.03 1.14
CA THR A 154 -8.23 -12.98 2.11
C THR A 154 -6.77 -12.94 2.53
N THR A 155 -6.24 -14.02 3.14
CA THR A 155 -4.86 -14.01 3.66
C THR A 155 -3.83 -13.84 2.55
N CYS A 156 -3.95 -14.56 1.44
CA CYS A 156 -2.94 -14.44 0.39
C CYS A 156 -2.98 -13.06 -0.28
N SER A 157 -4.18 -12.52 -0.53
CA SER A 157 -4.35 -11.16 -1.04
C SER A 157 -3.78 -10.10 -0.08
N HIS A 158 -3.96 -10.28 1.23
CA HIS A 158 -3.39 -9.41 2.26
C HIS A 158 -1.86 -9.37 2.21
N PHE A 159 -1.21 -10.53 2.06
CA PHE A 159 0.26 -10.61 2.03
C PHE A 159 0.87 -10.29 0.66
N ARG A 160 0.08 -10.30 -0.44
CA ARG A 160 0.59 -10.07 -1.81
C ARG A 160 1.30 -8.72 -1.96
N VAL A 161 0.85 -7.69 -1.23
CA VAL A 161 1.45 -6.35 -1.26
C VAL A 161 2.95 -6.37 -0.94
N LEU A 162 3.42 -7.31 -0.11
CA LEU A 162 4.83 -7.42 0.27
C LEU A 162 5.71 -7.78 -0.95
N ALA A 163 5.29 -8.81 -1.69
CA ALA A 163 6.01 -9.24 -2.90
C ALA A 163 5.98 -8.16 -3.99
N LEU A 164 4.82 -7.49 -4.16
CA LEU A 164 4.68 -6.39 -5.11
C LEU A 164 5.59 -5.22 -4.76
N TRP A 165 5.69 -4.86 -3.47
CA TRP A 165 6.55 -3.77 -3.03
C TRP A 165 8.04 -4.09 -3.23
N VAL A 166 8.48 -5.31 -2.91
CA VAL A 166 9.88 -5.75 -3.20
C VAL A 166 10.20 -5.59 -4.68
N VAL A 167 9.32 -6.03 -5.57
CA VAL A 167 9.52 -5.90 -7.02
C VAL A 167 9.49 -4.43 -7.44
N ALA A 168 8.62 -3.61 -6.85
CA ALA A 168 8.53 -2.18 -7.15
C ALA A 168 9.83 -1.44 -6.79
N LEU A 169 10.46 -1.78 -5.66
CA LEU A 169 11.77 -1.26 -5.27
C LEU A 169 12.87 -1.70 -6.25
N ARG A 170 12.86 -2.96 -6.69
CA ARG A 170 13.87 -3.50 -7.63
C ARG A 170 13.69 -3.03 -9.07
N HIS A 171 12.47 -2.60 -9.45
CA HIS A 171 12.15 -2.17 -10.79
C HIS A 171 11.37 -0.84 -10.80
N PRO A 172 12.05 0.28 -10.48
CA PRO A 172 11.43 1.59 -10.44
C PRO A 172 10.75 1.98 -11.77
N GLY A 173 9.57 2.58 -11.68
CA GLY A 173 8.77 3.07 -12.80
C GLY A 173 8.07 1.96 -13.60
N LYS A 174 7.98 0.72 -13.09
CA LYS A 174 7.34 -0.38 -13.82
C LYS A 174 5.89 -0.67 -13.40
N PHE A 175 5.52 -0.35 -12.16
CA PHE A 175 4.13 -0.42 -11.71
C PHE A 175 3.45 0.92 -11.97
N LEU A 176 2.80 1.04 -13.13
CA LEU A 176 2.08 2.23 -13.54
C LEU A 176 0.63 2.17 -13.06
N GLY A 177 0.22 3.15 -12.27
CA GLY A 177 -1.16 3.34 -11.84
C GLY A 177 -1.90 4.36 -12.68
N ILE A 178 -3.17 4.12 -12.96
CA ILE A 178 -4.08 5.01 -13.69
C ILE A 178 -5.00 5.71 -12.70
N LYS A 179 -5.11 7.03 -12.79
CA LYS A 179 -5.97 7.80 -11.90
C LYS A 179 -7.45 7.48 -12.12
N CYS A 180 -8.14 7.20 -11.02
CA CYS A 180 -9.57 6.93 -10.96
C CYS A 180 -10.29 8.06 -10.21
N LYS A 181 -11.56 8.26 -10.55
CA LYS A 181 -12.46 9.24 -9.91
C LYS A 181 -12.99 8.76 -8.57
N SER A 182 -13.07 7.44 -8.35
CA SER A 182 -13.61 6.85 -7.14
C SER A 182 -13.03 5.46 -6.87
N ILE A 183 -13.20 4.99 -5.64
CA ILE A 183 -12.87 3.62 -5.22
C ILE A 183 -13.64 2.61 -6.09
N GLN A 184 -14.93 2.87 -6.35
CA GLN A 184 -15.75 1.98 -7.18
C GLN A 184 -15.20 1.85 -8.60
N GLN A 185 -14.76 2.96 -9.19
CA GLN A 185 -14.14 2.92 -10.52
C GLN A 185 -12.83 2.12 -10.52
N ALA A 186 -12.04 2.22 -9.45
CA ALA A 186 -10.83 1.43 -9.26
C ALA A 186 -11.14 -0.07 -9.08
N ARG A 187 -12.14 -0.42 -8.25
CA ARG A 187 -12.62 -1.80 -8.06
C ARG A 187 -13.04 -2.44 -9.37
N ASP A 188 -13.82 -1.71 -10.16
CA ASP A 188 -14.33 -2.19 -11.46
C ASP A 188 -13.26 -2.18 -12.56
N GLY A 189 -12.07 -1.62 -12.31
CA GLY A 189 -11.03 -1.43 -13.33
C GLY A 189 -11.44 -0.47 -14.45
N LYS A 190 -12.37 0.47 -14.21
CA LYS A 190 -12.96 1.34 -15.25
C LYS A 190 -12.29 2.72 -15.33
N CYS A 191 -10.99 2.82 -15.13
CA CYS A 191 -10.28 4.11 -15.01
C CYS A 191 -9.71 4.67 -16.33
N PHE A 192 -9.99 4.02 -17.46
CA PHE A 192 -9.41 4.32 -18.78
C PHE A 192 -10.08 5.47 -19.54
N GLU A 193 -11.22 5.98 -19.05
CA GLU A 193 -12.03 7.00 -19.73
C GLU A 193 -11.41 8.40 -19.70
N ASN A 194 -10.39 8.63 -18.86
CA ASN A 194 -9.74 9.94 -18.75
C ASN A 194 -8.71 10.11 -19.88
N CYS A 195 -8.88 11.12 -20.75
CA CYS A 195 -7.90 11.46 -21.81
C CYS A 195 -7.39 12.91 -21.65
N PRO A 196 -6.07 13.15 -21.48
CA PRO A 196 -5.02 12.13 -21.32
C PRO A 196 -5.12 11.40 -19.99
N VAL A 197 -4.70 10.13 -19.97
CA VAL A 197 -4.68 9.31 -18.76
C VAL A 197 -3.63 9.86 -17.81
N GLU A 198 -4.04 10.29 -16.61
CA GLU A 198 -3.09 10.68 -15.56
C GLU A 198 -2.51 9.43 -14.92
N ILE A 199 -1.18 9.29 -14.98
CA ILE A 199 -0.44 8.15 -14.42
C ILE A 199 0.43 8.54 -13.24
N ASN A 200 0.64 7.58 -12.34
CA ASN A 200 1.62 7.69 -11.25
C ASN A 200 2.34 6.35 -11.02
N ASN A 201 3.53 6.38 -10.41
CA ASN A 201 4.35 5.19 -10.16
C ASN A 201 4.05 4.63 -8.76
N MET A 202 3.79 3.33 -8.66
CA MET A 202 3.62 2.63 -7.39
C MET A 202 4.99 2.16 -6.86
N ASP A 203 5.87 3.11 -6.53
CA ASP A 203 7.21 2.90 -5.95
C ASP A 203 7.75 4.24 -5.39
N LEU A 204 9.06 4.33 -5.10
CA LEU A 204 9.69 5.54 -4.57
C LEU A 204 9.86 6.68 -5.61
N THR A 205 9.66 6.40 -6.90
CA THR A 205 9.68 7.40 -8.00
C THR A 205 8.31 8.03 -8.25
N ILE A 206 7.36 7.79 -7.34
CA ILE A 206 6.03 8.38 -7.32
C ILE A 206 6.09 9.92 -7.45
N ASP A 207 5.22 10.47 -8.32
CA ASP A 207 5.00 11.90 -8.38
C ASP A 207 4.09 12.32 -7.23
N LYS A 208 4.71 12.91 -6.21
CA LYS A 208 4.03 13.35 -4.98
C LYS A 208 3.00 14.45 -5.21
N LYS A 209 2.99 15.13 -6.36
CA LYS A 209 1.99 16.18 -6.68
C LYS A 209 0.69 15.59 -7.22
N LYS A 210 0.71 14.35 -7.71
CA LYS A 210 -0.45 13.69 -8.32
C LYS A 210 -1.24 12.91 -7.28
N HIS A 211 -1.99 13.65 -6.45
CA HIS A 211 -2.84 13.06 -5.43
C HIS A 211 -4.05 12.34 -6.01
N GLY A 212 -4.56 11.37 -5.25
CA GLY A 212 -5.83 10.70 -5.52
C GLY A 212 -5.74 9.18 -5.53
N ILE A 213 -6.74 8.58 -6.16
CA ILE A 213 -6.92 7.13 -6.25
C ILE A 213 -6.35 6.66 -7.57
N PHE A 214 -5.55 5.60 -7.54
CA PHE A 214 -4.96 5.00 -8.73
C PHE A 214 -5.26 3.51 -8.78
N PHE A 215 -5.64 3.02 -9.95
CA PHE A 215 -5.76 1.59 -10.22
C PHE A 215 -4.46 1.07 -10.82
N VAL A 216 -3.94 -0.04 -10.29
CA VAL A 216 -2.72 -0.69 -10.82
C VAL A 216 -3.07 -2.10 -11.27
N SER A 217 -2.76 -2.43 -12.53
CA SER A 217 -2.91 -3.79 -13.04
C SER A 217 -1.61 -4.58 -12.89
N THR A 218 -1.70 -5.83 -12.44
CA THR A 218 -0.55 -6.73 -12.31
C THR A 218 -0.84 -8.12 -12.87
N SER A 219 0.20 -8.83 -13.29
CA SER A 219 0.20 -10.26 -13.62
C SER A 219 0.29 -11.14 -12.38
N LYS A 220 -0.18 -12.39 -12.49
CA LYS A 220 0.14 -13.46 -11.54
C LYS A 220 1.61 -13.87 -11.60
N GLU A 221 2.20 -13.79 -12.79
CA GLU A 221 3.57 -14.26 -13.09
C GLU A 221 4.58 -13.19 -12.73
N TYR A 222 5.70 -13.62 -12.12
CA TYR A 222 6.86 -12.76 -11.90
C TYR A 222 7.37 -12.19 -13.25
N PRO A 223 7.69 -10.90 -13.37
CA PRO A 223 7.88 -9.92 -12.30
C PRO A 223 6.63 -9.13 -11.90
N TYR A 224 5.42 -9.64 -12.13
CA TYR A 224 4.10 -9.08 -11.75
C TYR A 224 3.72 -7.75 -12.41
N PHE A 225 4.65 -6.83 -12.67
CA PHE A 225 4.32 -5.57 -13.34
C PHE A 225 3.97 -5.81 -14.82
N LEU A 226 3.15 -4.93 -15.37
CA LEU A 226 2.77 -4.93 -16.78
C LEU A 226 3.37 -3.76 -17.57
N GLY A 227 4.01 -2.79 -16.89
CA GLY A 227 4.49 -1.56 -17.52
C GLY A 227 3.37 -0.83 -18.26
N SER A 228 3.67 -0.32 -19.45
CA SER A 228 2.69 0.38 -20.30
C SER A 228 1.54 -0.51 -20.76
N LYS A 229 1.67 -1.85 -20.74
CA LYS A 229 0.56 -2.75 -21.04
C LYS A 229 -0.56 -2.64 -20.00
N GLY A 230 -0.22 -2.38 -18.74
CA GLY A 230 -1.19 -2.17 -17.65
C GLY A 230 -2.04 -0.90 -17.82
N LEU A 231 -1.69 -0.03 -18.78
CA LEU A 231 -2.46 1.17 -19.12
C LEU A 231 -3.57 0.91 -20.15
N LYS A 232 -3.79 -0.36 -20.53
CA LYS A 232 -4.82 -0.77 -21.48
C LYS A 232 -5.81 -1.72 -20.81
N GLU A 233 -7.09 -1.57 -21.15
CA GLU A 233 -8.19 -2.35 -20.56
C GLU A 233 -8.05 -3.87 -20.80
N ASP A 234 -7.45 -4.29 -21.92
CA ASP A 234 -7.26 -5.71 -22.27
C ASP A 234 -6.36 -6.47 -21.29
N TYR A 235 -5.60 -5.75 -20.47
CA TYR A 235 -4.68 -6.31 -19.50
C TYR A 235 -5.24 -6.36 -18.09
N LEU A 236 -6.52 -5.97 -17.90
CA LEU A 236 -7.23 -6.20 -16.65
C LEU A 236 -7.29 -7.71 -16.37
N TYR A 237 -6.72 -8.12 -15.22
CA TYR A 237 -6.63 -9.53 -14.84
C TYR A 237 -8.00 -10.23 -14.84
N TRP A 238 -9.04 -9.56 -14.31
CA TRP A 238 -10.39 -10.12 -14.19
C TRP A 238 -11.13 -10.27 -15.52
N LYS A 239 -10.83 -9.43 -16.52
CA LYS A 239 -11.47 -9.48 -17.84
C LYS A 239 -11.15 -10.78 -18.58
N LYS A 240 -9.96 -11.35 -18.36
CA LYS A 240 -9.58 -12.66 -18.92
C LYS A 240 -10.38 -13.82 -18.33
N ILE A 241 -10.90 -13.70 -17.11
CA ILE A 241 -11.69 -14.75 -16.46
C ILE A 241 -13.16 -14.63 -16.87
N THR A 242 -13.70 -13.41 -16.98
CA THR A 242 -15.10 -13.20 -17.40
C THR A 242 -15.33 -13.58 -18.85
N ASN A 243 -14.37 -13.35 -19.74
CA ASN A 243 -14.49 -13.73 -21.16
C ASN A 243 -14.52 -15.25 -21.41
N ILE A 244 -14.15 -16.08 -20.43
CA ILE A 244 -14.33 -17.55 -20.51
C ILE A 244 -15.82 -17.90 -20.38
N ASN A 245 -16.60 -17.08 -19.66
CA ASN A 245 -18.04 -17.26 -19.52
C ASN A 245 -18.84 -16.60 -20.66
N ASP A 246 -18.24 -15.67 -21.39
CA ASP A 246 -18.84 -14.98 -22.55
C ASP A 246 -18.51 -15.68 -23.88
N GLY A 247 -18.50 -17.02 -23.88
CA GLY A 247 -18.94 -17.88 -24.98
C GLY A 247 -18.42 -17.76 -26.42
N ASN A 248 -17.46 -16.89 -26.78
CA ASN A 248 -17.14 -16.68 -28.21
C ASN A 248 -15.66 -16.71 -28.64
N GLU A 249 -14.66 -16.73 -27.75
CA GLU A 249 -13.26 -16.87 -28.18
C GLU A 249 -12.44 -17.74 -27.21
N VAL A 250 -12.42 -19.05 -27.48
CA VAL A 250 -11.52 -20.00 -26.83
C VAL A 250 -10.28 -20.16 -27.70
N GLU A 251 -9.24 -19.36 -27.46
CA GLU A 251 -7.87 -19.78 -27.75
C GLU A 251 -7.21 -20.22 -26.44
N LEU A 252 -7.32 -21.52 -26.16
CA LEU A 252 -6.52 -22.20 -25.17
C LEU A 252 -5.11 -22.39 -25.75
N TYR A 253 -4.15 -21.59 -25.32
CA TYR A 253 -2.74 -21.95 -25.48
C TYR A 253 -2.43 -23.02 -24.43
N THR A 254 -2.35 -24.28 -24.89
CA THR A 254 -1.76 -25.43 -24.18
C THR A 254 -0.29 -25.20 -23.88
#